data_AF-A0A256XRQ7-F1
#
_entry.id   AF-A0A256XRQ7-F1
#
_cell.length_a   1.000
_cell.length_b   1.000
_cell.length_c   1.000
_cell.angle_alpha   90.00
_cell.angle_beta   90.00
_cell.angle_gamma   90.00
#
_symmetry.space_group_name_H-M   'P 1'
#
loop_
_entity.id
_entity.type
_entity.pdbx_description
1 polymer ?
#
loop_
_entity_poly.entity_id
_entity_poly.type
_entity_poly.pdbx_seq_one_letter_code
_entity_poly.pdbx_strand_id
1 'polypeptide(L)'
;MELSKIFLLFIAIALILLGSIFLIASVVKPYRLFIGVALFGGGIAIALYAVKSKPKIVELKVSWNPSGKLTTEELKCPYCGASLPLPSPGQEFIKCPYCGRTVKLIEEPKW
;
A
#
# COMPACT_ATOMS: atom_id res chain seq x y z
N MET A 1 8.19 8.26 -15.10
CA MET A 1 8.20 9.69 -14.75
C MET A 1 6.98 10.31 -15.41
N GLU A 2 6.16 11.04 -14.66
CA GLU A 2 5.03 11.78 -15.26
C GLU A 2 5.53 12.67 -16.41
N LEU A 3 4.86 12.64 -17.57
CA LEU A 3 5.24 13.41 -18.77
C LEU A 3 5.44 14.90 -18.46
N SER A 4 4.65 15.43 -17.51
CA SER A 4 4.74 16.79 -16.99
C SER A 4 6.08 17.12 -16.32
N LYS A 5 6.68 16.18 -15.58
CA LYS A 5 7.97 16.37 -14.92
C LYS A 5 9.13 16.43 -15.92
N ILE A 6 9.03 15.65 -16.99
CA ILE A 6 10.02 15.65 -18.07
C ILE A 6 10.01 17.01 -18.79
N PHE A 7 8.81 17.53 -19.09
CA PHE A 7 8.65 18.85 -19.70
C PHE A 7 9.17 19.98 -18.80
N LEU A 8 8.86 19.94 -17.50
CA LEU A 8 9.37 20.91 -16.52
C LEU A 8 10.89 20.89 -16.40
N LEU A 9 11.52 19.71 -16.43
CA LEU A 9 12.98 19.59 -16.42
C LEU A 9 13.62 20.20 -17.66
N PHE A 10 13.02 19.99 -18.84
CA PHE A 10 13.53 20.56 -20.09
C PHE A 10 13.51 22.09 -20.06
N ILE A 11 12.41 22.67 -19.58
CA ILE A 11 12.28 24.12 -19.35
C ILE A 11 13.31 24.61 -18.33
N ALA A 12 13.49 23.90 -17.22
CA ALA A 12 14.48 24.28 -16.20
C ALA A 12 15.90 24.32 -16.77
N ILE A 13 16.29 23.32 -17.58
CA ILE A 13 17.60 23.28 -18.24
C ILE A 13 17.79 24.47 -19.17
N ALA A 14 16.77 24.79 -19.98
CA ALA A 14 16.82 25.95 -20.88
C ALA A 14 16.99 27.28 -20.12
N LEU A 15 16.26 27.46 -19.01
CA LEU A 15 16.37 28.65 -18.16
C LEU A 15 17.74 28.77 -17.48
N ILE A 16 18.32 27.66 -17.00
CA ILE A 16 19.64 27.64 -16.36
C ILE A 16 20.74 28.00 -17.37
N LEU A 17 20.67 27.46 -18.59
CA LEU A 17 21.60 27.79 -19.66
C LEU A 17 21.51 29.27 -20.04
N LEU A 18 20.29 29.78 -20.24
CA LEU A 18 20.06 31.18 -20.58
C LEU A 18 20.50 32.12 -19.45
N GLY A 19 20.21 31.76 -18.19
CA GLY A 19 20.64 32.50 -17.00
C GLY A 19 22.16 32.54 -16.84
N SER A 20 22.86 31.42 -17.12
CA SER A 20 24.32 31.36 -17.09
C SER A 20 24.96 32.30 -18.10
N ILE A 21 24.42 32.38 -19.32
CA ILE A 21 24.90 33.31 -20.35
C ILE A 21 24.74 34.76 -19.88
N PHE A 22 23.62 35.11 -19.25
CA PHE A 22 23.39 36.45 -18.73
C PHE A 22 24.30 36.81 -17.55
N LEU A 23 24.64 35.84 -16.69
CA LEU A 23 25.60 36.02 -15.60
C LEU A 23 27.00 36.34 -16.15
N ILE A 24 27.47 35.60 -17.16
CA ILE A 24 28.77 35.89 -17.81
C ILE A 24 28.73 37.25 -18.52
N ALA A 25 27.62 37.57 -19.21
CA ALA A 25 27.44 38.84 -19.89
C ALA A 25 27.29 40.06 -18.95
N SER A 26 27.20 39.82 -17.64
CA SER A 26 27.09 40.87 -16.61
C SER A 26 28.36 41.70 -16.43
N VAL A 27 29.50 41.22 -16.91
CA VAL A 27 30.78 41.95 -16.82
C VAL A 27 30.72 43.28 -17.61
N VAL A 28 29.95 43.32 -18.70
CA VAL A 28 29.85 44.51 -19.57
C VAL A 28 28.83 45.52 -19.07
N LYS A 29 27.67 45.06 -18.57
CA LYS A 29 26.61 45.94 -18.07
C LYS A 29 26.00 45.39 -16.77
N PRO A 30 26.05 46.14 -15.65
CA PRO A 30 25.68 45.62 -14.33
C PRO A 30 24.19 45.28 -14.19
N TYR A 31 23.30 45.89 -14.98
CA TYR A 31 21.87 45.54 -14.93
C TYR A 31 21.59 44.08 -15.32
N ARG A 32 22.45 43.47 -16.15
CA ARG A 32 22.29 42.07 -16.59
C ARG A 32 22.48 41.07 -15.45
N LEU A 33 23.14 41.47 -14.36
CA LEU A 33 23.32 40.65 -13.17
C LEU A 33 21.98 40.27 -12.56
N PHE A 34 21.07 41.24 -12.40
CA PHE A 34 19.75 41.00 -11.81
C PHE A 34 18.91 40.05 -12.67
N ILE A 35 18.95 40.22 -14.00
CA ILE A 35 18.26 39.31 -14.93
C ILE A 35 18.86 37.91 -14.87
N GLY A 36 20.20 37.80 -14.89
CA GLY A 36 20.91 36.52 -14.85
C GLY A 36 20.63 35.74 -13.57
N VAL A 37 20.69 36.40 -12.41
CA VAL A 37 20.38 35.79 -11.11
C VAL A 37 18.91 35.35 -11.05
N ALA A 38 17.98 36.18 -11.54
CA ALA A 38 16.56 35.82 -11.55
C ALA A 38 16.28 34.59 -12.43
N LEU A 39 16.84 34.53 -13.66
CA LEU A 39 16.66 33.39 -14.56
C LEU A 39 17.33 32.13 -14.04
N PHE A 40 18.58 32.24 -13.60
CA PHE A 40 19.36 31.10 -13.10
C PHE A 40 18.77 30.55 -11.80
N GLY A 41 18.45 31.44 -10.86
CA GLY A 41 17.80 31.09 -9.60
C GLY A 41 16.41 30.49 -9.80
N GLY A 42 15.61 31.06 -10.71
CA GLY A 42 14.30 30.52 -11.09
C GLY A 42 14.40 29.12 -11.72
N GLY A 43 15.36 28.91 -12.63
CA GLY A 43 15.61 27.61 -13.25
C GLY A 43 16.00 26.54 -12.22
N ILE A 44 16.89 26.87 -11.27
CA ILE A 44 17.26 25.96 -10.17
C ILE A 44 16.06 25.65 -9.28
N ALA A 45 15.26 26.65 -8.90
CA ALA A 45 14.08 26.44 -8.06
C ALA A 45 13.07 25.47 -8.70
N ILE A 46 12.83 25.62 -10.01
CA ILE A 46 11.95 24.72 -10.78
C ILE A 46 12.55 23.31 -10.83
N ALA A 47 13.85 23.17 -11.06
CA ALA A 47 14.52 21.87 -11.10
C ALA A 47 14.38 21.13 -9.75
N LEU A 48 14.62 21.81 -8.63
CA LEU A 48 14.47 21.24 -7.28
C LEU A 48 13.03 20.82 -7.00
N TYR A 49 12.06 21.63 -7.43
CA TYR A 49 10.64 21.31 -7.28
C TYR A 49 10.25 20.06 -8.09
N ALA A 50 10.73 19.93 -9.33
CA ALA A 50 10.43 18.80 -10.20
C ALA A 50 10.99 17.47 -9.66
N VAL A 51 12.19 17.51 -9.07
CA VAL A 51 12.90 16.34 -8.50
C VAL A 51 12.25 15.86 -7.20
N LYS A 52 11.59 16.76 -6.44
CA LYS A 52 10.88 16.38 -5.22
C LYS A 52 9.75 15.38 -5.55
N SER A 53 9.99 14.10 -5.29
CA SER A 53 9.03 13.02 -5.51
C SER A 53 8.17 12.84 -4.26
N LYS A 54 6.85 12.70 -4.47
CA LYS A 54 5.96 12.25 -3.39
C LYS A 54 6.17 10.74 -3.22
N PRO A 55 6.33 10.23 -1.99
CA PRO A 55 6.45 8.79 -1.77
C PRO A 55 5.18 8.10 -2.29
N LYS A 56 5.36 7.13 -3.19
CA LYS A 56 4.24 6.32 -3.66
C LYS A 56 3.87 5.36 -2.54
N ILE A 57 2.74 5.61 -1.89
CA ILE A 57 2.21 4.73 -0.85
C ILE A 57 1.84 3.41 -1.56
N VAL A 58 2.58 2.34 -1.26
CA VAL A 58 2.27 1.00 -1.76
C VAL A 58 1.22 0.42 -0.85
N GLU A 59 -0.01 0.28 -1.33
CA GLU A 59 -1.06 -0.41 -0.59
C GLU A 59 -0.74 -1.91 -0.57
N LEU A 60 -0.25 -2.41 0.57
CA LEU A 60 0.01 -3.82 0.81
C LEU A 60 -1.34 -4.54 0.99
N LYS A 61 -1.92 -5.03 -0.10
CA LYS A 61 -3.11 -5.87 -0.03
C LYS A 61 -2.71 -7.29 0.39
N VAL A 62 -2.65 -7.54 1.69
CA VAL A 62 -2.39 -8.88 2.23
C VAL A 62 -3.65 -9.72 2.06
N SER A 63 -3.68 -10.57 1.04
CA SER A 63 -4.70 -11.59 0.89
C SER A 63 -4.32 -12.80 1.72
N TRP A 64 -4.94 -12.97 2.88
CA TRP A 64 -4.78 -14.18 3.69
C TRP A 64 -5.68 -15.29 3.14
N ASN A 65 -5.09 -16.38 2.64
CA ASN A 65 -5.80 -17.60 2.29
C ASN A 65 -5.36 -18.70 3.28
N PRO A 66 -6.25 -19.23 4.13
CA PRO A 66 -5.92 -20.39 4.93
C PRO A 66 -5.75 -21.60 4.02
N SER A 67 -4.50 -22.00 3.75
CA SER A 67 -4.15 -23.24 3.04
C SER A 67 -4.51 -24.53 3.81
N GLY A 68 -5.29 -24.43 4.88
CA GLY A 68 -5.74 -25.56 5.68
C GLY A 68 -7.03 -26.13 5.08
N LYS A 69 -7.03 -27.43 4.77
CA LYS A 69 -8.24 -28.18 4.42
C LYS A 69 -9.19 -28.10 5.62
N LEU A 70 -10.22 -27.25 5.54
CA LEU A 70 -11.32 -27.21 6.50
C LEU A 70 -12.13 -28.50 6.33
N THR A 71 -11.59 -29.61 6.84
CA THR A 71 -12.37 -30.83 7.01
C THR A 71 -13.28 -30.57 8.20
N THR A 72 -14.49 -30.09 7.93
CA THR A 72 -15.58 -30.13 8.90
C THR A 72 -15.87 -31.60 9.11
N GLU A 73 -15.21 -32.22 10.10
CA GLU A 73 -15.55 -33.59 10.51
C GLU A 73 -17.01 -33.57 10.96
N GLU A 74 -17.84 -34.32 10.24
CA GLU A 74 -19.25 -34.48 10.57
C GLU A 74 -19.35 -35.20 11.91
N LEU A 75 -19.71 -34.45 12.95
CA LEU A 75 -19.91 -34.98 14.30
C LEU A 75 -21.10 -35.94 14.28
N LYS A 76 -20.85 -37.24 14.50
CA LYS A 76 -21.92 -38.26 14.58
C LYS A 76 -22.34 -38.49 16.03
N CYS A 77 -23.64 -38.62 16.26
CA CYS A 77 -24.16 -38.95 17.58
C CYS A 77 -23.84 -40.42 17.94
N PRO A 78 -23.21 -40.72 19.10
CA PRO A 78 -22.87 -42.09 19.49
C PRO A 78 -24.09 -42.98 19.78
N TYR A 79 -25.27 -42.38 19.99
CA TYR A 79 -26.49 -43.11 20.37
C TYR A 79 -27.43 -43.39 19.19
N CYS A 80 -27.45 -42.55 18.16
CA CYS A 80 -28.36 -42.71 17.02
C CYS A 80 -27.66 -42.67 15.65
N GLY A 81 -26.37 -42.38 15.60
CA GLY A 81 -25.59 -42.30 14.35
C GLY A 81 -25.91 -41.11 13.45
N ALA A 82 -26.88 -40.25 13.83
CA ALA A 82 -27.25 -39.06 13.06
C ALA A 82 -26.17 -37.97 13.13
N SER A 83 -26.06 -37.17 12.07
CA SER A 83 -25.19 -35.99 12.03
C SER A 83 -25.69 -34.91 13.00
N LEU A 84 -24.79 -34.40 13.83
CA LEU A 84 -25.04 -33.32 14.76
C LEU A 84 -24.79 -31.96 14.06
N PRO A 85 -25.56 -30.91 14.39
CA PRO A 85 -25.29 -29.56 13.90
C PRO A 85 -23.95 -29.04 14.40
N LEU A 86 -23.31 -28.14 13.65
CA LEU A 86 -22.01 -27.56 14.01
C LEU A 86 -22.10 -26.85 15.38
N PRO A 87 -21.23 -27.17 16.35
CA PRO A 87 -21.16 -26.47 17.63
C PRO A 87 -20.71 -25.02 17.47
N SER A 88 -21.25 -24.15 18.32
CA SER A 88 -20.68 -22.83 18.59
C SER A 88 -19.34 -23.02 19.32
N PRO A 89 -18.32 -22.17 19.09
CA PRO A 89 -17.04 -22.28 19.80
C PRO A 89 -17.25 -22.17 21.33
N GLY A 90 -16.74 -23.15 22.09
CA GLY A 90 -16.83 -23.21 23.55
C GLY A 90 -18.05 -23.97 24.11
N GLN A 91 -18.83 -24.66 23.27
CA GLN A 91 -19.99 -25.41 23.72
C GLN A 91 -19.64 -26.89 23.99
N GLU A 92 -19.56 -27.28 25.28
CA GLU A 92 -19.19 -28.64 25.69
C GLU A 92 -20.32 -29.68 25.56
N PHE A 93 -21.58 -29.24 25.50
CA PHE A 93 -22.76 -30.11 25.46
C PHE A 93 -23.72 -29.71 24.34
N ILE A 94 -24.08 -30.68 23.49
CA ILE A 94 -25.12 -30.53 22.46
C ILE A 94 -26.26 -31.50 22.74
N LYS A 95 -27.50 -31.00 22.68
CA LYS A 95 -28.70 -31.83 22.60
C LYS A 95 -28.87 -32.33 21.16
N CYS A 96 -28.88 -33.64 20.97
CA CYS A 96 -29.17 -34.21 19.66
C CYS A 96 -30.64 -33.96 19.28
N PRO A 97 -30.94 -33.33 18.13
CA PRO A 97 -32.31 -33.06 17.71
C PRO A 97 -33.10 -34.33 17.35
N TYR A 98 -32.41 -35.44 17.10
CA TYR A 98 -33.03 -36.70 16.68
C TYR A 98 -33.39 -37.62 17.85
N CYS A 99 -32.51 -37.75 18.85
CA CYS A 99 -32.72 -38.67 19.98
C CYS A 99 -32.95 -37.97 21.32
N GLY A 100 -32.88 -36.63 21.36
CA GLY A 100 -33.11 -35.81 22.56
C GLY A 100 -32.02 -35.92 23.64
N ARG A 101 -31.01 -36.78 23.47
CA ARG A 101 -29.93 -36.96 24.46
C ARG A 101 -28.89 -35.85 24.36
N THR A 102 -28.34 -35.48 25.51
CA THR A 102 -27.19 -34.58 25.64
C THR A 102 -25.90 -35.36 25.43
N VAL A 103 -25.13 -34.99 24.40
CA VAL A 103 -23.82 -35.57 24.09
C VAL A 103 -22.74 -34.58 24.51
N LYS A 104 -21.71 -35.06 25.20
CA LYS A 104 -20.52 -34.28 25.53
C LYS A 104 -19.58 -34.28 24.33
N LEU A 105 -19.25 -33.10 23.82
CA LEU A 105 -18.24 -32.94 22.78
C LEU A 105 -16.87 -32.97 23.45
N ILE A 106 -16.07 -33.97 23.08
CA ILE A 106 -14.65 -34.04 23.47
C ILE A 106 -13.88 -33.60 22.24
N GLU A 107 -13.44 -32.35 22.24
CA GLU A 107 -12.50 -31.87 21.23
C GLU A 107 -11.14 -32.48 21.55
N GLU A 108 -10.61 -33.27 20.61
CA GLU A 108 -9.23 -33.74 20.71
C GLU A 108 -8.29 -32.53 20.54
N PRO A 109 -7.35 -32.30 21.46
CA PRO A 109 -6.40 -31.21 21.33
C PRO A 109 -5.52 -31.42 20.09
N LYS A 110 -5.63 -30.51 19.12
CA LYS A 110 -4.64 -30.39 18.03
C LYS A 110 -3.38 -29.74 18.58
N TRP A 111 -2.41 -30.53 19.01
CA TRP A 111 -1.01 -30.09 19.19
C TRP A 111 -0.20 -30.32 17.92
#